data_AF-A0A0Q6WN72-F1
#
_entry.id   AF-A0A0Q6WN72-F1
#
_cell.length_a   1.000
_cell.length_b   1.000
_cell.length_c   1.000
_cell.angle_alpha   90.00
_cell.angle_beta   90.00
_cell.angle_gamma   90.00
#
_symmetry.space_group_name_H-M   'P 1'
#
loop_
_entity.id
_entity.type
_entity.pdbx_description
1 polymer ?
#
loop_
_entity_poly.entity_id
_entity_poly.type
_entity_poly.pdbx_seq_one_letter_code
_entity_poly.pdbx_strand_id
1 'polypeptide(L)'
;MDATIATIIGATIGLAGTTLGSLIANFLGEDYKRFRDAQALAGGLAGELASHAEGAAMMRPLLDTLIAQVAAGTPIAPTPQEKPVSRFYDANVSKIGLLGASAAEQVVRTYDLINAFRLAMGRLYDADKTEQSMQLGHLHVARWALGKAAEGAGLIDRLHAFAGRGYRPFRRWDA
;
A
#
# COMPACT_ATOMS: atom_id res chain seq x y z
N MET A 1 -12.61 30.86 -56.85
CA MET A 1 -12.82 29.86 -55.78
C MET A 1 -14.14 30.18 -55.12
N ASP A 2 -15.08 29.25 -55.15
CA ASP A 2 -16.49 29.49 -54.81
C ASP A 2 -16.66 29.69 -53.29
N ALA A 3 -17.48 30.65 -52.86
CA ALA A 3 -17.65 31.00 -51.45
C ALA A 3 -18.15 29.81 -50.59
N THR A 4 -18.87 28.89 -51.23
CA THR A 4 -19.33 27.62 -50.67
C THR A 4 -18.17 26.69 -50.31
N ILE A 5 -17.15 26.59 -51.17
CA ILE A 5 -15.97 25.72 -50.93
C ILE A 5 -15.16 26.24 -49.74
N ALA A 6 -14.97 27.56 -49.64
CA ALA A 6 -14.27 28.17 -48.52
C ALA A 6 -14.98 27.93 -47.17
N THR A 7 -16.32 28.01 -47.17
CA THR A 7 -17.15 27.74 -45.98
C THR A 7 -17.05 26.29 -45.51
N ILE A 8 -17.09 25.34 -46.45
CA ILE A 8 -16.97 23.90 -46.15
C ILE A 8 -15.58 23.56 -45.58
N ILE A 9 -14.51 24.12 -46.17
CA ILE A 9 -13.14 23.92 -45.69
C ILE A 9 -12.99 24.51 -44.27
N GLY A 10 -13.47 25.73 -44.05
CA GLY A 10 -13.43 26.37 -42.73
C GLY A 10 -14.20 25.58 -41.66
N ALA A 11 -15.40 25.10 -41.99
CA ALA A 11 -16.21 24.27 -41.09
C ALA A 11 -15.53 22.93 -40.76
N THR A 12 -14.90 22.30 -41.75
CA THR A 12 -14.21 21.02 -41.58
C THR A 12 -12.95 21.18 -40.73
N ILE A 13 -12.15 22.23 -40.98
CA ILE A 13 -10.97 22.54 -40.16
C ILE A 13 -11.39 22.89 -38.72
N GLY A 14 -12.45 23.67 -38.55
CA GLY A 14 -13.01 23.99 -37.23
C GLY A 14 -13.48 22.74 -36.48
N LEU A 15 -14.18 21.84 -37.15
CA LEU A 15 -14.65 20.58 -36.56
C LEU A 15 -13.48 19.63 -36.22
N ALA A 16 -12.50 19.49 -37.09
CA ALA A 16 -11.30 18.70 -36.82
C ALA A 16 -10.48 19.29 -35.65
N GLY A 17 -10.31 20.62 -35.62
CA GLY A 17 -9.60 21.31 -34.55
C GLY A 17 -10.28 21.17 -33.18
N THR A 18 -11.60 21.35 -33.12
CA THR A 18 -12.37 21.17 -31.87
C THR A 18 -12.36 19.72 -31.38
N THR A 19 -12.43 18.76 -32.29
CA THR A 19 -12.37 17.33 -31.97
C THR A 19 -10.98 16.93 -31.46
N LEU A 20 -9.92 17.36 -32.13
CA LEU A 20 -8.54 17.09 -31.68
C LEU A 20 -8.24 17.78 -30.34
N GLY A 21 -8.69 19.03 -30.18
CA GLY A 21 -8.54 19.77 -28.94
C GLY A 21 -9.25 19.10 -27.75
N SER A 22 -10.48 18.61 -27.96
CA SER A 22 -11.23 17.92 -26.90
C SER A 22 -10.62 16.57 -26.53
N LEU A 23 -10.10 15.81 -27.50
CA LEU A 23 -9.38 14.56 -27.24
C LEU A 23 -8.13 14.82 -26.38
N ILE A 24 -7.29 15.79 -26.77
CA ILE A 24 -6.08 16.13 -26.02
C ILE A 24 -6.43 16.60 -24.60
N ALA A 25 -7.44 17.46 -24.44
CA ALA A 25 -7.89 17.93 -23.13
C ALA A 25 -8.38 16.78 -22.25
N ASN A 26 -9.13 15.83 -22.81
CA ASN A 26 -9.61 14.66 -22.08
C ASN A 26 -8.45 13.76 -21.62
N PHE A 27 -7.47 13.50 -22.50
CA PHE A 27 -6.30 12.70 -22.12
C PHE A 27 -5.45 13.37 -21.03
N LEU A 28 -5.20 14.67 -21.14
CA LEU A 28 -4.45 15.43 -20.13
C LEU A 28 -5.21 15.51 -18.79
N GLY A 29 -6.53 15.67 -18.85
CA GLY A 29 -7.39 15.67 -17.66
C GLY A 29 -7.38 14.32 -16.94
N GLU A 30 -7.51 13.23 -17.69
CA GLU A 30 -7.48 11.87 -17.15
C GLU A 30 -6.08 11.51 -16.60
N ASP A 31 -5.01 11.87 -17.30
CA ASP A 31 -3.62 11.66 -16.82
C ASP A 31 -3.36 12.44 -15.53
N TYR A 32 -3.78 13.70 -15.46
CA TYR A 32 -3.67 14.51 -14.25
C TYR A 32 -4.48 13.94 -13.07
N LYS A 33 -5.70 13.46 -13.34
CA LYS A 33 -6.54 12.80 -12.33
C LYS A 33 -5.86 11.55 -11.78
N ARG A 34 -5.35 10.68 -12.66
CA ARG A 34 -4.60 9.47 -12.26
C ARG A 34 -3.35 9.82 -11.45
N PHE A 35 -2.65 10.90 -11.81
CA PHE A 35 -1.53 11.43 -11.05
C PHE A 35 -1.92 11.82 -9.62
N ARG A 36 -3.02 12.57 -9.46
CA ARG A 36 -3.50 12.98 -8.14
C ARG A 36 -4.00 11.79 -7.31
N ASP A 37 -4.68 10.84 -7.93
CA ASP A 37 -5.11 9.60 -7.29
C ASP A 37 -3.90 8.78 -6.79
N ALA A 38 -2.85 8.67 -7.60
CA ALA A 38 -1.61 7.98 -7.21
C ALA A 38 -0.91 8.66 -6.02
N GLN A 39 -0.92 9.99 -5.95
CA GLN A 39 -0.32 10.71 -4.83
C GLN A 39 -1.12 10.59 -3.54
N ALA A 40 -2.44 10.69 -3.62
CA ALA A 40 -3.32 10.46 -2.48
C ALA A 40 -3.15 9.03 -1.94
N LEU A 41 -3.07 8.05 -2.84
CA LEU A 41 -2.78 6.66 -2.52
C LEU A 41 -1.43 6.52 -1.82
N ALA A 42 -0.36 7.08 -2.39
CA ALA A 42 0.98 7.01 -1.80
C ALA A 42 1.03 7.64 -0.40
N GLY A 43 0.43 8.82 -0.24
CA GLY A 43 0.38 9.51 1.05
C GLY A 43 -0.39 8.75 2.12
N GLY A 44 -1.55 8.19 1.78
CA GLY A 44 -2.35 7.41 2.73
C GLY A 44 -1.70 6.08 3.11
N LEU A 45 -1.09 5.37 2.15
CA LEU A 45 -0.32 4.15 2.44
C LEU A 45 0.90 4.44 3.30
N ALA A 46 1.60 5.55 3.07
CA ALA A 46 2.72 5.97 3.91
C ALA A 46 2.29 6.19 5.36
N GLY A 47 1.17 6.88 5.58
CA GLY A 47 0.62 7.11 6.92
C GLY A 47 0.21 5.82 7.63
N GLU A 48 -0.50 4.91 6.94
CA GLU A 48 -0.89 3.63 7.52
C GLU A 48 0.33 2.74 7.85
N LEU A 49 1.32 2.67 6.95
CA LEU A 49 2.56 1.92 7.18
C LEU A 49 3.42 2.54 8.30
N ALA A 50 3.46 3.86 8.44
CA ALA A 50 4.15 4.52 9.54
C ALA A 50 3.53 4.13 10.90
N SER A 51 2.20 4.14 11.00
CA SER A 51 1.51 3.67 12.20
C SER A 51 1.82 2.20 12.52
N HIS A 52 1.88 1.34 11.50
CA HIS A 52 2.30 -0.05 11.67
C HIS A 52 3.76 -0.17 12.12
N ALA A 53 4.66 0.66 11.60
CA ALA A 53 6.08 0.66 11.99
C ALA A 53 6.27 1.08 13.45
N GLU A 54 5.55 2.10 13.92
CA GLU A 54 5.54 2.53 15.33
C GLU A 54 5.06 1.38 16.25
N GLY A 55 3.94 0.75 15.90
CA GLY A 55 3.43 -0.42 16.63
C GLY A 55 4.41 -1.60 16.62
N ALA A 56 5.09 -1.84 15.49
CA ALA A 56 6.08 -2.90 15.36
C ALA A 56 7.31 -2.69 16.27
N ALA A 57 7.77 -1.44 16.40
CA ALA A 57 8.88 -1.10 17.30
C ALA A 57 8.55 -1.44 18.75
N MET A 58 7.31 -1.19 19.18
CA MET A 58 6.83 -1.54 20.53
C MET A 58 6.63 -3.05 20.70
N MET A 59 6.10 -3.73 19.68
CA MET A 59 5.74 -5.16 19.75
C MET A 59 6.97 -6.08 19.75
N ARG A 60 8.07 -5.68 19.11
CA ARG A 60 9.29 -6.48 18.97
C ARG A 60 9.87 -6.98 20.32
N PRO A 61 10.16 -6.12 21.32
CA PRO A 61 10.65 -6.58 22.62
C PRO A 61 9.62 -7.39 23.41
N LEU A 62 8.32 -7.13 23.22
CA LEU A 62 7.26 -7.92 23.85
C LEU A 62 7.28 -9.36 23.33
N LEU A 63 7.39 -9.55 22.02
CA LEU A 63 7.53 -10.88 21.43
C LEU A 63 8.77 -11.62 21.92
N ASP A 64 9.91 -10.93 22.04
CA ASP A 64 11.14 -11.53 22.56
C ASP A 64 10.96 -12.00 24.02
N THR A 65 10.22 -11.23 24.83
CA THR A 65 9.86 -11.60 26.21
C THR A 65 8.92 -12.81 26.25
N LEU A 66 7.87 -12.82 25.42
CA LEU A 66 6.92 -13.93 25.35
C LEU A 66 7.60 -15.23 24.90
N ILE A 67 8.51 -15.16 23.94
CA ILE A 67 9.31 -16.30 23.50
C ILE A 67 10.10 -16.87 24.67
N ALA A 68 10.78 -16.02 25.45
CA ALA A 68 11.55 -16.45 26.61
C ALA A 68 10.67 -17.08 27.70
N GLN A 69 9.50 -16.51 27.97
CA GLN A 69 8.54 -17.04 28.95
C GLN A 69 8.03 -18.42 28.56
N VAL A 70 7.53 -18.57 27.33
CA VAL A 70 7.03 -19.87 26.85
C VAL A 70 8.17 -20.89 26.79
N ALA A 71 9.38 -20.50 26.39
CA ALA A 71 10.54 -21.40 26.40
C ALA A 71 10.90 -21.91 27.80
N ALA A 72 10.71 -21.07 28.83
CA ALA A 72 10.90 -21.43 30.24
C ALA A 72 9.71 -22.24 30.83
N GLY A 73 8.70 -22.58 30.03
CA GLY A 73 7.50 -23.28 30.50
C GLY A 73 6.54 -22.39 31.29
N THR A 74 6.72 -21.06 31.25
CA THR A 74 5.78 -20.12 31.86
C THR A 74 4.55 -20.00 30.95
N PRO A 75 3.34 -20.31 31.45
CA PRO A 75 2.14 -20.21 30.64
C PRO A 75 1.87 -18.75 30.27
N ILE A 76 1.54 -18.52 29.00
CA ILE A 76 1.02 -17.25 28.52
C ILE A 76 -0.49 -17.36 28.37
N ALA A 77 -1.22 -16.34 28.82
CA ALA A 77 -2.67 -16.23 28.65
C ALA A 77 -2.98 -14.96 27.85
N PRO A 78 -2.69 -14.96 26.53
CA PRO A 78 -2.94 -13.79 25.71
C PRO A 78 -4.45 -13.54 25.60
N THR A 79 -4.89 -12.35 25.97
CA THR A 79 -6.30 -11.97 25.88
C THR A 79 -6.73 -11.91 24.41
N PRO A 80 -7.86 -12.53 24.02
CA PRO A 80 -8.38 -12.40 22.67
C PRO A 80 -8.55 -10.94 22.28
N GLN A 81 -7.96 -10.56 21.16
CA GLN A 81 -8.13 -9.24 20.56
C GLN A 81 -8.74 -9.38 19.18
N GLU A 82 -9.59 -8.43 18.81
CA GLU A 82 -10.06 -8.33 17.43
C GLU A 82 -8.86 -8.10 16.51
N LYS A 83 -8.81 -8.83 15.39
CA LYS A 83 -7.72 -8.71 14.42
C LYS A 83 -7.70 -7.27 13.89
N PRO A 84 -6.58 -6.53 14.05
CA PRO A 84 -6.47 -5.20 13.46
C PRO A 84 -6.57 -5.27 11.93
N VAL A 85 -7.28 -4.31 11.34
CA VAL A 85 -7.51 -4.19 9.89
C VAL A 85 -6.68 -3.07 9.29
N SER A 86 -6.22 -3.24 8.06
CA SER A 86 -5.48 -2.21 7.32
C SER A 86 -6.45 -1.48 6.39
N ARG A 87 -7.28 -0.63 7.01
CA ARG A 87 -8.48 -0.04 6.37
C ARG A 87 -8.14 0.75 5.11
N PHE A 88 -7.01 1.48 5.10
CA PHE A 88 -6.65 2.28 3.95
C PHE A 88 -6.18 1.41 2.78
N TYR A 89 -5.29 0.45 3.05
CA TYR A 89 -4.86 -0.55 2.07
C TYR A 89 -6.04 -1.35 1.50
N ASP A 90 -6.89 -1.90 2.36
CA ASP A 90 -8.02 -2.75 1.94
C ASP A 90 -8.98 -1.97 1.03
N ALA A 91 -9.25 -0.69 1.34
CA ALA A 91 -10.11 0.17 0.53
C ALA A 91 -9.49 0.57 -0.82
N ASN A 92 -8.18 0.40 -1.02
CA ASN A 92 -7.46 0.90 -2.19
C ASN A 92 -6.62 -0.15 -2.92
N VAL A 93 -6.79 -1.44 -2.63
CA VAL A 93 -5.98 -2.51 -3.22
C VAL A 93 -5.98 -2.51 -4.76
N SER A 94 -7.13 -2.17 -5.38
CA SER A 94 -7.29 -2.09 -6.83
C SER A 94 -6.51 -0.94 -7.50
N LYS A 95 -6.01 0.01 -6.71
CA LYS A 95 -5.30 1.20 -7.19
C LYS A 95 -3.79 1.12 -6.99
N ILE A 96 -3.27 0.08 -6.32
CA ILE A 96 -1.84 -0.06 -5.98
C ILE A 96 -0.94 0.04 -7.23
N GLY A 97 -1.42 -0.42 -8.39
CA GLY A 97 -0.69 -0.32 -9.65
C GLY A 97 -0.33 1.12 -10.08
N LEU A 98 -1.05 2.12 -9.57
CA LEU A 98 -0.74 3.54 -9.82
C LEU A 98 0.62 3.98 -9.24
N LEU A 99 1.19 3.21 -8.30
CA LEU A 99 2.49 3.54 -7.69
C LEU A 99 3.68 3.12 -8.56
N GLY A 100 3.44 2.39 -9.65
CA GLY A 100 4.47 1.72 -10.43
C GLY A 100 4.84 0.35 -9.84
N ALA A 101 5.43 -0.52 -10.67
CA ALA A 101 5.61 -1.94 -10.36
C ALA A 101 6.40 -2.19 -9.06
N SER A 102 7.53 -1.50 -8.88
CA SER A 102 8.41 -1.71 -7.72
C SER A 102 7.76 -1.29 -6.39
N ALA A 103 7.09 -0.13 -6.37
CA ALA A 103 6.40 0.33 -5.17
C ALA A 103 5.16 -0.55 -4.88
N ALA A 104 4.43 -0.96 -5.92
CA ALA A 104 3.29 -1.86 -5.79
C ALA A 104 3.69 -3.20 -5.14
N GLU A 105 4.75 -3.84 -5.65
CA GLU A 105 5.27 -5.10 -5.10
C GLU A 105 5.63 -4.97 -3.61
N GLN A 106 6.34 -3.90 -3.26
CA GLN A 106 6.79 -3.69 -1.89
C GLN A 106 5.63 -3.40 -0.93
N VAL A 107 4.62 -2.64 -1.38
CA VAL A 107 3.40 -2.40 -0.60
C VAL A 107 2.70 -3.73 -0.32
N VAL A 108 2.38 -4.51 -1.35
CA VAL A 108 1.68 -5.80 -1.19
C VAL A 108 2.46 -6.73 -0.26
N ARG A 109 3.76 -6.89 -0.51
CA ARG A 109 4.63 -7.72 0.32
C ARG A 109 4.65 -7.28 1.78
N THR A 110 4.69 -5.97 2.04
CA THR A 110 4.71 -5.45 3.42
C THR A 110 3.40 -5.75 4.14
N TYR A 111 2.26 -5.53 3.48
CA TYR A 111 0.95 -5.86 4.05
C TYR A 111 0.74 -7.37 4.25
N ASP A 112 1.26 -8.21 3.36
CA ASP A 112 1.25 -9.67 3.55
C ASP A 112 2.06 -10.11 4.78
N LEU A 113 3.22 -9.49 5.03
CA LEU A 113 4.01 -9.75 6.23
C LEU A 113 3.29 -9.28 7.50
N ILE A 114 2.63 -8.12 7.46
CA ILE A 114 1.78 -7.65 8.57
C ILE A 114 0.63 -8.62 8.81
N ASN A 115 0.00 -9.15 7.75
CA ASN A 115 -1.06 -10.14 7.86
C ASN A 115 -0.54 -11.47 8.43
N ALA A 116 0.64 -11.93 8.03
CA ALA A 116 1.29 -13.12 8.59
C ALA A 116 1.56 -12.96 10.09
N PHE A 117 2.03 -11.79 10.53
CA PHE A 117 2.16 -11.45 11.95
C PHE A 117 0.80 -11.55 12.67
N ARG A 118 -0.25 -10.92 12.14
CA ARG A 118 -1.61 -10.94 12.73
C ARG A 118 -2.18 -12.36 12.82
N LEU A 119 -1.98 -13.18 11.80
CA LEU A 119 -2.43 -14.58 11.79
C LEU A 119 -1.70 -15.40 12.86
N ALA A 120 -0.39 -15.24 12.99
CA ALA A 120 0.39 -15.91 14.02
C ALA A 120 -0.03 -15.51 15.44
N MET A 121 -0.26 -14.22 15.67
CA MET A 121 -0.80 -13.73 16.95
C MET A 121 -2.22 -14.24 17.21
N GLY A 122 -3.07 -14.31 16.18
CA GLY A 122 -4.43 -14.84 16.29
C GLY A 122 -4.45 -16.29 16.78
N ARG A 123 -3.51 -17.13 16.31
CA ARG A 123 -3.37 -18.52 16.79
C ARG A 123 -2.98 -18.62 18.26
N LEU A 124 -2.33 -17.61 18.80
CA LEU A 124 -2.02 -17.57 20.23
C LEU A 124 -3.26 -17.28 21.08
N TYR A 125 -4.30 -16.62 20.55
CA TYR A 125 -5.53 -16.40 21.32
C TYR A 125 -6.38 -17.67 21.49
N ASP A 126 -6.14 -18.69 20.67
CA ASP A 126 -6.70 -20.04 20.83
C ASP A 126 -5.83 -20.92 21.75
N ALA A 127 -4.88 -20.34 22.49
CA ALA A 127 -3.81 -21.04 23.20
C ALA A 127 -4.26 -21.98 24.33
N ASP A 128 -5.48 -21.85 24.87
CA ASP A 128 -6.03 -22.79 25.87
C ASP A 128 -6.04 -24.26 25.36
N LYS A 129 -5.82 -24.48 24.06
CA LYS A 129 -5.74 -25.80 23.40
C LYS A 129 -4.39 -26.10 22.76
N THR A 130 -3.40 -25.22 22.92
CA THR A 130 -2.19 -25.24 22.09
C THR A 130 -0.96 -25.63 22.90
N GLU A 131 -0.26 -26.68 22.46
CA GLU A 131 0.98 -27.15 23.08
C GLU A 131 2.07 -26.06 23.08
N GLN A 132 2.97 -26.09 24.08
CA GLN A 132 4.08 -25.15 24.23
C GLN A 132 4.92 -25.01 22.95
N SER A 133 5.18 -26.12 22.25
CA SER A 133 5.93 -26.16 20.99
C SER A 133 5.24 -25.35 19.87
N MET A 134 3.91 -25.43 19.79
CA MET A 134 3.11 -24.68 18.83
C MET A 134 3.04 -23.19 19.19
N GLN A 135 2.91 -22.87 20.49
CA GLN A 135 2.97 -21.47 20.96
C GLN A 135 4.30 -20.81 20.59
N LEU A 136 5.43 -21.51 20.82
CA LEU A 136 6.75 -21.04 20.39
C LEU A 136 6.83 -20.85 18.88
N GLY A 137 6.33 -21.81 18.10
CA GLY A 137 6.28 -21.72 16.64
C GLY A 137 5.54 -20.46 16.16
N HIS A 138 4.37 -20.18 16.72
CA HIS A 138 3.58 -18.98 16.39
C HIS A 138 4.30 -17.69 16.78
N LEU A 139 4.90 -17.62 17.98
CA LEU A 139 5.67 -16.46 18.40
C LEU A 139 6.89 -16.20 17.50
N HIS A 140 7.61 -17.24 17.09
CA HIS A 140 8.74 -17.11 16.16
C HIS A 140 8.30 -16.62 14.78
N VAL A 141 7.18 -17.13 14.24
CA VAL A 141 6.63 -16.65 12.97
C VAL A 141 6.20 -15.18 13.09
N ALA A 142 5.50 -14.81 14.17
CA ALA A 142 5.12 -13.42 14.42
C ALA A 142 6.35 -12.51 14.47
N ARG A 143 7.39 -12.92 15.20
CA ARG A 143 8.63 -12.16 15.36
C ARG A 143 9.42 -12.02 14.07
N TRP A 144 9.45 -13.06 13.24
CA TRP A 144 10.06 -13.05 11.92
C TRP A 144 9.31 -12.11 10.97
N ALA A 145 7.98 -12.27 10.88
CA ALA A 145 7.15 -11.48 9.97
C ALA A 145 7.21 -9.98 10.29
N LEU A 146 7.15 -9.64 11.59
CA LEU A 146 7.31 -8.27 12.06
C LEU A 146 8.68 -7.68 11.71
N GLY A 147 9.75 -8.47 11.88
CA GLY A 147 11.10 -8.08 11.50
C GLY A 147 11.25 -7.85 9.99
N LYS A 148 10.68 -8.73 9.17
CA LYS A 148 10.70 -8.60 7.71
C LYS A 148 9.86 -7.42 7.20
N ALA A 149 8.73 -7.12 7.83
CA ALA A 149 7.95 -5.94 7.49
C ALA A 149 8.75 -4.65 7.77
N ALA A 150 9.51 -4.62 8.87
CA ALA A 150 10.35 -3.47 9.24
C ALA A 150 11.56 -3.26 8.32
N GLU A 151 12.08 -4.30 7.66
CA GLU A 151 13.13 -4.17 6.63
C GLU A 151 12.67 -3.30 5.43
N GLY A 152 11.35 -3.15 5.25
CA GLY A 152 10.75 -2.26 4.27
C GLY A 152 10.83 -0.76 4.60
N ALA A 153 11.60 -0.32 5.60
CA ALA A 153 11.61 1.06 6.09
C ALA A 153 11.72 2.13 4.98
N GLY A 154 12.56 1.91 3.96
CA GLY A 154 12.70 2.85 2.85
C GLY A 154 11.44 3.00 1.96
N LEU A 155 10.44 2.12 2.11
CA LEU A 155 9.16 2.21 1.39
C LEU A 155 8.37 3.43 1.85
N ILE A 156 8.31 3.71 3.16
CA ILE A 156 7.57 4.84 3.72
C ILE A 156 8.12 6.16 3.16
N ASP A 157 9.46 6.32 3.18
CA ASP A 157 10.13 7.49 2.61
C ASP A 157 9.88 7.63 1.11
N ARG A 158 9.93 6.52 0.36
CA ARG A 158 9.62 6.52 -1.09
C ARG A 158 8.18 6.91 -1.37
N LEU A 159 7.23 6.46 -0.57
CA LEU A 159 5.81 6.80 -0.73
C LEU A 159 5.55 8.26 -0.38
N HIS A 160 6.16 8.80 0.67
CA HIS A 160 6.12 10.24 0.97
C HIS A 160 6.75 11.07 -0.15
N ALA A 161 7.92 10.67 -0.64
CA ALA A 161 8.58 11.33 -1.75
C ALA A 161 7.73 11.29 -3.03
N PHE A 162 7.04 10.17 -3.28
CA PHE A 162 6.10 10.03 -4.39
C PHE A 162 4.90 10.99 -4.25
N ALA A 163 4.29 11.03 -3.06
CA ALA A 163 3.16 11.90 -2.76
C ALA A 163 3.51 13.39 -2.95
N GLY A 164 4.77 13.79 -2.72
CA GLY A 164 5.26 15.16 -2.91
C GLY A 164 5.64 15.55 -4.35
N ARG A 165 5.56 14.66 -5.34
CA ARG A 165 5.99 14.95 -6.72
C ARG A 165 5.12 16.04 -7.39
N GLY A 166 5.68 16.73 -8.39
CA GLY A 166 4.91 17.60 -9.29
C GLY A 166 4.37 16.83 -10.50
N TYR A 167 3.24 17.29 -11.06
CA TYR A 167 2.69 16.71 -12.29
C TYR A 167 3.61 17.00 -13.48
N ARG A 168 3.87 15.97 -14.29
CA ARG A 168 4.58 16.09 -15.57
C ARG A 168 3.83 15.27 -16.61
N PRO A 169 3.19 15.91 -17.61
CA PRO A 169 2.42 15.17 -18.61
C PRO A 169 3.32 14.22 -19.40
N PHE A 170 2.77 13.05 -19.78
CA PHE A 170 3.44 12.04 -20.61
C PHE A 170 4.68 11.37 -19.99
N ARG A 171 4.89 11.47 -18.67
CA ARG A 171 5.98 10.77 -18.00
C ARG A 171 5.66 9.27 -17.94
N ARG A 172 6.60 8.42 -18.36
CA ARG A 172 6.49 6.96 -18.13
C ARG A 172 6.50 6.68 -16.62
N TRP A 173 5.59 5.82 -16.18
CA TRP A 173 5.37 5.44 -14.79
C TRP A 173 6.34 4.36 -14.28
N ASP A 174 7.35 4.03 -15.10
CA ASP A 174 8.18 2.83 -14.96
C ASP A 174 9.62 3.15 -14.47
N ALA A 175 9.83 4.29 -13.82
CA ALA A 175 11.14 4.74 -13.30
C ALA A 175 11.17 4.90 -11.78
#